data_AF-A0A4S2H7E6-F1
#
_entry.id   AF-A0A4S2H7E6-F1
#
_cell.length_a   1.000
_cell.length_b   1.000
_cell.length_c   1.000
_cell.angle_alpha   90.00
_cell.angle_beta   90.00
_cell.angle_gamma   90.00
#
_symmetry.space_group_name_H-M   'P 1'
#
loop_
_entity.id
_entity.type
_entity.pdbx_description
1 polymer ?
#
loop_
_entity_poly.entity_id
_entity_poly.type
_entity_poly.pdbx_seq_one_letter_code
_entity_poly.pdbx_strand_id
1 'polypeptide(L)' 'MSAHWQAWFFIGVVRFGLRPRDFWALSLSEWQALLSQLDPPGARPPARAELDRLRAEFPDTCPGTCPGTIKETSDGR' A
#
# COMPACT_ATOMS: atom_id res chain seq x y z
N MET A 1 10.00 -2.26 -6.70
CA MET A 1 8.74 -1.62 -6.25
C MET A 1 7.70 -2.70 -6.06
N SER A 2 6.88 -2.67 -5.01
CA SER A 2 5.82 -3.67 -4.84
C SER A 2 4.79 -3.54 -5.98
N ALA A 3 4.21 -4.66 -6.40
CA ALA A 3 3.20 -4.68 -7.46
C ALA A 3 1.99 -3.77 -7.13
N HIS A 4 1.64 -3.65 -5.85
CA HIS A 4 0.58 -2.77 -5.37
C HIS A 4 0.86 -1.29 -5.67
N TRP A 5 2.10 -0.84 -5.43
CA TRP A 5 2.48 0.55 -5.72
C TRP A 5 2.44 0.86 -7.22
N GLN A 6 2.81 -0.10 -8.08
CA GLN A 6 2.69 0.06 -9.52
C GLN A 6 1.23 0.15 -9.97
N ALA A 7 0.34 -0.65 -9.39
CA ALA A 7 -1.09 -0.60 -9.71
C ALA A 7 -1.71 0.77 -9.33
N TRP A 8 -1.37 1.32 -8.16
CA TRP A 8 -1.85 2.64 -7.74
C TRP A 8 -1.33 3.76 -8.62
N PHE A 9 -0.04 3.73 -8.96
CA PHE A 9 0.55 4.69 -9.88
C PHE A 9 -0.11 4.63 -11.27
N PHE A 10 -0.39 3.43 -11.78
CA PHE A 10 -1.10 3.25 -13.04
C PHE A 10 -2.51 3.84 -12.98
N ILE A 11 -3.26 3.62 -11.89
CA ILE A 11 -4.57 4.24 -11.70
C ILE A 11 -4.45 5.77 -11.67
N GLY A 12 -3.53 6.33 -10.88
CA GLY A 12 -3.34 7.78 -10.79
C GLY A 12 -2.96 8.42 -12.13
N VAL A 13 -1.95 7.89 -12.80
CA VAL A 13 -1.38 8.53 -14.00
C VAL A 13 -2.14 8.18 -15.27
N VAL A 14 -2.55 6.91 -15.43
CA VAL A 14 -3.17 6.43 -16.67
C VAL A 14 -4.69 6.54 -16.63
N ARG A 15 -5.33 6.19 -15.51
CA ARG A 15 -6.80 6.21 -15.39
C ARG A 15 -7.34 7.61 -15.07
N PHE A 16 -6.66 8.33 -14.18
CA PHE A 16 -7.06 9.70 -13.78
C PHE A 16 -6.31 10.81 -14.53
N GLY A 17 -5.30 10.47 -15.34
CA GLY A 17 -4.58 11.45 -16.15
C GLY A 17 -3.67 12.39 -15.36
N LEU A 18 -3.33 12.04 -14.11
CA LEU A 18 -2.44 12.85 -13.28
C LEU A 18 -1.03 12.81 -13.86
N ARG A 19 -0.30 13.93 -13.75
CA ARG A 19 1.14 13.88 -14.03
C ARG A 19 1.81 13.07 -12.90
N PRO A 20 2.90 12.34 -13.19
CA PRO A 20 3.63 11.59 -12.17
C PRO A 20 4.00 12.43 -10.94
N ARG A 21 4.38 13.70 -11.15
CA ARG A 21 4.69 14.63 -10.07
C ARG A 21 3.48 14.94 -9.19
N ASP A 22 2.32 15.15 -9.80
CA ASP A 22 1.09 15.50 -9.09
C ASP A 22 0.59 14.29 -8.28
N PHE A 23 0.75 13.07 -8.82
CA PHE A 23 0.49 11.83 -8.08
C PHE A 23 1.32 11.72 -6.80
N TRP A 24 2.62 12.03 -6.85
CA TRP A 24 3.47 11.94 -5.65
C TRP A 24 3.32 13.13 -4.69
N ALA A 25 2.71 14.23 -5.14
CA ALA A 25 2.40 15.39 -4.31
C ALA A 25 1.01 15.30 -3.63
N LEU A 26 0.16 14.38 -4.08
CA LEU A 26 -1.18 14.17 -3.54
C LEU A 26 -1.13 13.78 -2.05
N SER A 27 -1.96 14.44 -1.25
CA SER A 27 -2.21 14.04 0.12
C SER A 27 -3.06 12.77 0.17
N LEU A 28 -2.98 12.05 1.30
CA LEU A 28 -3.78 10.84 1.50
C LEU A 28 -5.29 11.12 1.45
N SER A 29 -5.73 12.27 1.97
CA SER A 29 -7.14 12.70 1.93
C SER A 29 -7.65 12.97 0.52
N GLU A 30 -6.83 13.61 -0.32
CA GLU A 30 -7.20 13.86 -1.71
C GLU A 30 -7.22 12.57 -2.53
N TRP A 31 -6.28 11.66 -2.26
CA TRP A 31 -6.29 10.33 -2.85
C TRP A 31 -7.55 9.55 -2.48
N GLN A 32 -7.95 9.57 -1.21
CA GLN A 32 -9.21 8.95 -0.75
C GLN A 32 -10.43 9.58 -1.44
N ALA A 33 -10.46 10.91 -1.58
CA ALA A 33 -11.54 11.59 -2.30
C ALA A 33 -11.62 11.14 -3.77
N LEU A 34 -10.48 11.01 -4.46
CA LEU A 34 -10.45 10.50 -5.84
C LEU A 34 -10.95 9.05 -5.94
N LEU A 35 -10.54 8.20 -5.00
CA LEU A 35 -10.96 6.79 -4.99
C LEU A 35 -12.41 6.58 -4.56
N SER A 36 -12.99 7.48 -3.77
CA SER A 36 -14.39 7.38 -3.35
C SER A 36 -15.39 7.33 -4.52
N GLN A 37 -15.00 7.85 -5.69
CA GLN A 37 -15.78 7.76 -6.93
C GLN A 37 -15.63 6.43 -7.67
N LEU A 38 -14.57 5.68 -7.38
CA LEU A 38 -14.31 4.34 -7.94
C LEU A 38 -14.83 3.22 -7.05
N ASP A 39 -15.08 3.51 -5.77
CA ASP A 39 -15.56 2.50 -4.83
C ASP A 39 -16.98 2.06 -5.23
N PRO A 40 -17.26 0.75 -5.30
CA PRO A 40 -18.61 0.29 -5.56
C PRO A 40 -19.54 0.83 -4.44
N PRO A 41 -20.76 1.28 -4.80
CA PRO A 41 -21.69 1.83 -3.81
C PRO A 41 -21.91 0.80 -2.69
N GLY A 42 -21.53 1.17 -1.46
CA GLY A 42 -21.65 0.31 -0.29
C GLY A 42 -20.36 -0.39 0.17
N ALA A 43 -19.20 -0.08 -0.43
CA ALA A 43 -17.90 -0.46 0.14
C ALA A 43 -17.77 0.12 1.56
N ARG A 44 -18.02 -0.70 2.57
CA ARG A 44 -17.90 -0.32 3.97
C ARG A 44 -16.45 -0.47 4.39
N PRO A 45 -15.87 0.49 5.14
CA PRO A 45 -14.60 0.27 5.82
C PRO A 45 -14.65 -1.05 6.60
N PRO A 46 -13.55 -1.83 6.64
CA PRO A 46 -13.52 -3.09 7.38
C PRO A 46 -13.94 -2.87 8.82
N ALA A 47 -14.85 -3.70 9.31
CA ALA A 47 -15.27 -3.68 10.70
C ALA A 47 -14.08 -4.03 11.60
N ARG A 48 -14.16 -3.67 12.89
CA ARG A 48 -13.07 -3.95 13.84
C ARG A 48 -12.67 -5.44 13.86
N ALA A 49 -13.66 -6.34 13.79
CA ALA A 49 -13.42 -7.78 13.72
C ALA A 49 -12.65 -8.21 12.45
N GLU A 50 -12.91 -7.55 11.31
CA GLU A 50 -12.20 -7.80 10.05
C GLU A 50 -10.74 -7.35 10.17
N LEU A 51 -10.50 -6.19 10.80
CA LEU A 51 -9.15 -5.70 11.08
C LEU A 51 -8.38 -6.64 12.01
N ASP A 52 -9.02 -7.14 13.07
CA ASP A 52 -8.39 -8.08 13.99
C ASP A 52 -8.07 -9.42 13.29
N ARG A 53 -8.93 -9.88 12.37
CA ARG A 53 -8.66 -11.05 11.50
C ARG A 53 -7.45 -10.82 10.60
N LEU A 54 -7.39 -9.69 9.90
CA LEU A 54 -6.27 -9.33 9.03
C LEU A 54 -4.95 -9.24 9.81
N ARG A 55 -4.99 -8.68 11.02
CA ARG A 55 -3.82 -8.60 11.90
C ARG A 55 -3.28 -9.99 12.29
N ALA A 56 -4.16 -10.97 12.48
CA ALA A 56 -3.76 -12.34 12.76
C ALA A 56 -3.19 -13.05 11.52
N GLU A 57 -3.73 -12.75 10.33
CA GLU A 57 -3.31 -13.33 9.06
C GLU A 57 -1.95 -12.78 8.57
N PHE A 58 -1.70 -11.50 8.81
CA PHE A 58 -0.47 -10.80 8.41
C PHE A 58 0.25 -10.21 9.64
N PRO A 59 0.93 -11.03 10.47
CA PRO A 59 1.62 -10.54 11.64
C PRO A 59 2.85 -9.70 11.25
N ASP A 60 2.97 -8.49 11.81
CA ASP A 60 4.11 -7.57 11.54
C ASP A 60 5.46 -8.14 12.01
N THR A 61 5.43 -9.00 13.03
CA THR A 61 6.60 -9.70 13.55
C THR A 61 6.54 -11.16 13.15
N CYS A 62 7.44 -11.58 12.27
CA CYS A 62 7.66 -13.00 12.02
C CYS A 62 8.45 -13.58 13.21
N PRO A 63 7.99 -14.66 13.87
CA PRO A 63 8.79 -15.37 14.85
C PRO A 63 9.87 -16.19 14.13
N GLY A 64 10.97 -15.52 13.78
CA GLY A 64 12.07 -16.09 12.99
C GLY A 64 12.45 -15.20 11.81
N THR A 65 13.69 -15.33 11.34
CA THR A 65 14.30 -14.51 10.28
C THR A 65 13.35 -14.28 9.11
N CYS A 66 12.83 -13.05 9.00
CA CYS A 66 12.07 -12.63 7.83
C CYS A 66 12.97 -12.81 6.59
N PRO A 67 12.49 -13.49 5.52
CA PRO A 67 13.23 -13.57 4.27
C PRO A 67 13.23 -12.17 3.63
N GLY A 68 14.26 -11.40 3.93
CA GLY A 68 14.36 -10.00 3.52
C GLY A 68 15.42 -9.18 4.27
N THR A 69 15.91 -9.64 5.43
CA THR A 69 17.11 -9.06 6.04
C THR A 69 18.33 -9.46 5.20
N ILE A 70 18.71 -8.60 4.27
CA ILE A 70 20.09 -8.53 3.77
C ILE A 70 20.99 -8.39 4.98
N LYS A 71 21.72 -9.46 5.32
CA LYS A 71 22.89 -9.34 6.19
C LYS A 71 23.89 -8.49 5.41
N GLU A 72 24.08 -7.23 5.80
CA GLU A 72 25.29 -6.50 5.46
C GLU A 72 26.46 -7.31 6.02
N THR A 73 27.06 -8.14 5.18
CA THR A 73 28.38 -8.70 5.44
C THR A 73 29.36 -7.55 5.30
N SER A 74 29.66 -6.93 6.43
CA SER A 74 30.87 -6.13 6.61
C SER A 74 32.08 -7.04 6.43
N ASP A 75 32.56 -7.17 5.19
CA ASP A 75 33.87 -7.75 4.90
C ASP A 75 34.92 -6.68 5.17
N GLY A 76 35.55 -6.79 6.33
CA GLY A 76 36.75 -6.05 6.66
C GLY A 76 37.97 -6.90 6.32
N ARG A 77 38.57 -6.65 5.15
CA ARG A 77 39.99 -6.86 4.90
C ARG A 77 40.49 -6.01 3.74
#